data_AF-A0A0F8F2I3-F1
#
_entry.id   AF-A0A0F8F2I3-F1
#
_cell.length_a   1.000
_cell.length_b   1.000
_cell.length_c   1.000
_cell.angle_alpha   90.00
_cell.angle_beta   90.00
_cell.angle_gamma   90.00
#
_symmetry.space_group_name_H-M   'P 1'
#
loop_
_entity.id
_entity.type
_entity.pdbx_description
1 polymer ?
#
loop_
_entity_poly.entity_id
_entity_poly.type
_entity_poly.pdbx_seq_one_letter_code
_entity_poly.pdbx_strand_id
1 'polypeptide(L)'
;MYFAKSGELRADHYRMLRSPEIHRKSVCELSLDFSDVDIRSIRVGKHSGATGQTLGNLNIRKKYGVSVLAISRNHRLIYDLGAETELNPDDILLVISPPEWLEELRELFEEKG
;
A
#
# COMPACT_ATOMS: atom_id res chain seq x y z
N MET A 1 -50.40 -1.25 -18.79
CA MET A 1 -49.43 -0.22 -19.20
C MET A 1 -48.78 0.31 -17.92
N TYR A 2 -47.66 -0.27 -17.48
CA TYR A 2 -47.03 0.05 -16.20
C TYR A 2 -45.99 1.17 -16.40
N PHE A 3 -46.25 2.33 -15.81
CA PHE A 3 -45.26 3.40 -15.67
C PHE A 3 -44.49 3.19 -14.36
N ALA A 4 -43.25 2.70 -14.43
CA ALA A 4 -42.35 2.72 -13.29
C ALA A 4 -41.76 4.14 -13.15
N LYS A 5 -41.92 4.76 -11.98
CA LYS A 5 -41.36 6.08 -11.66
C LYS A 5 -39.82 5.99 -11.68
N SER A 6 -39.18 6.85 -12.47
CA SER A 6 -37.73 6.93 -12.66
C SER A 6 -36.90 7.22 -11.38
N GLY A 7 -37.55 7.55 -10.25
CA GLY A 7 -36.89 7.80 -8.95
C GLY A 7 -36.50 6.53 -8.18
N GLU A 8 -37.27 5.45 -8.28
CA GLU A 8 -37.02 4.21 -7.52
C GLU A 8 -35.81 3.46 -8.09
N LEU A 9 -35.65 3.46 -9.41
CA LEU A 9 -34.49 2.86 -10.09
C LEU A 9 -33.16 3.50 -9.67
N ARG A 10 -33.15 4.80 -9.34
CA ARG A 10 -31.94 5.49 -8.85
C ARG A 10 -31.63 5.07 -7.41
N ALA A 11 -32.63 5.00 -6.53
CA ALA A 11 -32.43 4.69 -5.12
C ALA A 11 -31.94 3.25 -4.90
N ASP A 12 -32.45 2.29 -5.68
CA ASP A 12 -32.03 0.89 -5.59
C ASP A 12 -30.61 0.67 -6.13
N HIS A 13 -30.20 1.42 -7.15
CA HIS A 13 -28.84 1.34 -7.70
C HIS A 13 -27.78 1.87 -6.72
N TYR A 14 -28.08 2.95 -5.99
CA TYR A 14 -27.20 3.44 -4.92
C TYR A 14 -27.18 2.51 -3.68
N ARG A 15 -28.14 1.60 -3.53
CA ARG A 15 -28.15 0.60 -2.46
C ARG A 15 -27.14 -0.52 -2.71
N MET A 16 -26.86 -0.87 -3.97
CA MET A 16 -25.81 -1.82 -4.36
C MET A 16 -24.39 -1.27 -4.12
N LEU A 17 -24.22 0.04 -4.24
CA LEU A 17 -22.94 0.71 -3.94
C LEU A 17 -22.67 0.88 -2.43
N ARG A 18 -23.62 0.55 -1.56
CA ARG A 18 -23.49 0.74 -0.10
C ARG A 18 -22.93 -0.46 0.65
N SER A 19 -22.71 -1.59 -0.02
CA SER A 19 -21.82 -2.67 0.40
C SER A 19 -22.06 -3.89 -0.48
N PRO A 20 -21.10 -4.32 -1.28
CA PRO A 20 -20.57 -5.63 -1.03
C PRO A 20 -19.65 -5.52 0.19
N GLU A 21 -19.62 -6.53 1.04
CA GLU A 21 -18.41 -6.77 1.80
C GLU A 21 -17.25 -6.66 0.81
N ILE A 22 -16.42 -5.62 0.93
CA ILE A 22 -15.18 -5.56 0.19
C ILE A 22 -14.44 -6.76 0.74
N HIS A 23 -14.57 -7.90 0.07
CA HIS A 23 -13.66 -9.01 0.20
C HIS A 23 -12.32 -8.33 -0.02
N ARG A 24 -11.60 -8.10 1.08
CA ARG A 24 -10.21 -7.69 1.03
C ARG A 24 -9.56 -8.81 0.25
N LYS A 25 -9.44 -8.64 -1.06
CA LYS A 25 -8.66 -9.52 -1.90
C LYS A 25 -7.34 -9.64 -1.16
N SER A 26 -6.97 -10.86 -0.80
CA SER A 26 -5.69 -11.10 -0.17
C SER A 26 -4.63 -10.56 -1.14
N VAL A 27 -3.53 -10.02 -0.61
CA VAL A 27 -2.42 -9.50 -1.44
C VAL A 27 -1.98 -10.54 -2.49
N CYS A 28 -2.12 -11.84 -2.17
CA CYS A 28 -1.82 -12.97 -3.05
C CYS A 28 -2.70 -13.07 -4.31
N GLU A 29 -3.90 -12.46 -4.33
CA GLU A 29 -4.77 -12.50 -5.52
C GLU A 29 -4.33 -11.47 -6.58
N LEU A 30 -3.54 -10.46 -6.18
CA LEU A 30 -2.93 -9.49 -7.09
C LEU A 30 -1.65 -10.04 -7.74
N SER A 31 -0.99 -11.04 -7.14
CA SER A 31 0.33 -11.51 -7.58
C SER A 31 0.31 -12.50 -8.76
N LEU A 32 -0.86 -12.90 -9.28
CA LEU A 32 -0.95 -14.00 -10.25
C LEU A 32 -0.64 -13.61 -11.71
N ASP A 33 -0.61 -12.32 -12.05
CA ASP A 33 -0.30 -11.84 -13.42
C ASP A 33 0.94 -10.92 -13.51
N PHE A 34 1.60 -10.64 -12.38
CA PHE A 34 2.82 -9.82 -12.36
C PHE A 34 4.02 -10.68 -11.94
N SER A 35 4.57 -11.46 -12.88
CA SER A 35 5.76 -12.29 -12.63
C SER A 35 7.00 -11.50 -12.22
N ASP A 36 6.99 -10.18 -12.44
CA ASP A 36 8.17 -9.33 -12.36
C ASP A 36 8.17 -8.42 -11.11
N VAL A 37 7.13 -8.51 -10.26
CA VAL A 37 7.06 -7.74 -9.02
C VAL A 37 6.42 -8.52 -7.87
N ASP A 38 6.95 -8.32 -6.68
CA ASP A 38 6.40 -8.81 -5.42
C ASP A 38 5.68 -7.70 -4.66
N ILE A 39 4.55 -8.04 -4.04
CA ILE A 39 3.85 -7.17 -3.10
C ILE A 39 4.12 -7.66 -1.68
N ARG A 40 4.68 -6.80 -0.83
CA ARG A 40 5.14 -7.21 0.52
C ARG A 40 4.90 -6.13 1.56
N SER A 41 4.82 -6.56 2.82
CA SER A 41 4.80 -5.66 3.98
C SER A 41 6.18 -5.63 4.63
N ILE A 42 6.73 -4.44 4.88
CA ILE A 42 8.05 -4.23 5.50
C ILE A 42 7.87 -3.31 6.71
N ARG A 43 8.46 -3.67 7.86
CA ARG A 43 8.44 -2.82 9.06
C ARG A 43 9.69 -1.95 9.11
N VAL A 44 9.50 -0.66 9.42
CA VAL A 44 10.60 0.26 9.69
C VAL A 44 11.13 0.02 11.11
N GLY A 45 12.34 -0.55 11.21
CA GLY A 45 13.03 -0.76 12.48
C GLY A 45 13.49 0.56 13.12
N LYS A 46 13.50 0.62 14.46
CA LYS A 46 13.79 1.85 15.22
C LYS A 46 15.16 2.46 14.93
N HIS A 47 16.13 1.62 14.57
CA HIS A 47 17.50 2.02 14.27
C HIS A 47 17.89 1.72 12.81
N SER A 48 16.91 1.52 11.93
CA SER A 48 17.18 1.32 10.51
C SER A 48 17.61 2.62 9.83
N GLY A 49 18.28 2.49 8.69
CA GLY A 49 18.70 3.64 7.88
C GLY A 49 17.53 4.48 7.34
N ALA A 50 16.33 3.91 7.29
CA ALA A 50 15.13 4.59 6.82
C ALA A 50 14.42 5.46 7.88
N THR A 51 14.67 5.24 9.17
CA THR A 51 13.98 5.96 10.24
C THR A 51 14.27 7.46 10.19
N GLY A 52 13.21 8.27 10.24
CA GLY A 52 13.29 9.74 10.17
C GLY A 52 13.62 10.30 8.80
N GLN A 53 13.78 9.44 7.77
CA GLN A 53 13.94 9.89 6.40
C GLN A 53 12.60 10.02 5.69
N THR A 54 12.53 10.94 4.73
CA THR A 54 11.39 11.04 3.83
C THR A 54 11.52 10.07 2.65
N LEU A 55 10.39 9.67 2.06
CA LEU A 55 10.38 8.84 0.85
C LEU A 55 11.20 9.47 -0.30
N GLY A 56 11.18 10.79 -0.42
CA GLY A 56 11.96 11.55 -1.40
C GLY A 56 13.46 11.46 -1.16
N ASN A 57 13.91 11.56 0.10
CA ASN A 57 15.33 11.43 0.45
C ASN A 57 15.87 10.03 0.19
N LEU A 58 15.07 9.01 0.54
CA LEU A 58 15.42 7.61 0.28
C LEU A 58 15.51 7.32 -1.22
N ASN A 59 14.62 7.94 -2.00
CA ASN A 59 14.56 7.86 -3.46
C ASN A 59 14.46 6.41 -3.99
N ILE A 60 13.79 5.55 -3.22
CA ILE A 60 13.72 4.10 -3.42
C ILE A 60 13.08 3.70 -4.75
N ARG A 61 12.13 4.51 -5.26
CA ARG A 61 11.53 4.27 -6.58
C ARG A 61 12.56 4.40 -7.69
N LYS A 62 13.45 5.39 -7.61
CA LYS A 62 14.48 5.61 -8.62
C LYS A 62 15.66 4.65 -8.45
N LYS A 63 16.04 4.34 -7.21
CA LYS A 63 17.21 3.48 -6.91
C LYS A 63 16.93 2.00 -7.11
N TYR A 64 15.74 1.54 -6.72
CA TYR A 64 15.42 0.11 -6.59
C TYR A 64 14.14 -0.28 -7.34
N GLY A 65 13.49 0.64 -8.05
CA GLY A 65 12.20 0.36 -8.70
C GLY A 65 11.04 0.16 -7.72
N VAL A 66 11.22 0.49 -6.44
CA VAL A 66 10.25 0.18 -5.38
C VAL A 66 9.23 1.29 -5.21
N SER A 67 7.95 0.93 -5.15
CA SER A 67 6.85 1.85 -4.89
C SER A 67 6.18 1.52 -3.56
N VAL A 68 6.05 2.51 -2.68
CA VAL A 68 5.28 2.40 -1.44
C VAL A 68 3.83 2.74 -1.77
N LEU A 69 2.93 1.79 -1.52
CA LEU A 69 1.50 1.93 -1.80
C LEU A 69 0.73 2.53 -0.62
N ALA A 70 1.14 2.16 0.60
CA ALA A 70 0.49 2.56 1.83
C ALA A 70 1.44 2.45 3.02
N ILE A 71 1.18 3.26 4.04
CA ILE A 71 1.82 3.14 5.36
C ILE A 71 0.73 2.84 6.39
N SER A 72 0.89 1.74 7.12
CA SER A 72 0.12 1.49 8.34
C SER A 72 0.88 2.03 9.55
N ARG A 73 0.37 3.12 10.13
CA ARG A 73 0.94 3.80 11.29
C ARG A 73 -0.12 3.94 12.37
N ASN A 74 0.17 3.50 13.59
CA ASN A 74 -0.76 3.64 14.74
C ASN A 74 -2.19 3.17 14.42
N HIS A 75 -2.32 2.00 13.77
CA HIS A 75 -3.60 1.41 13.32
C HIS A 75 -4.38 2.23 12.28
N ARG A 76 -3.74 3.20 11.61
CA ARG A 76 -4.32 3.95 10.49
C ARG A 76 -3.54 3.68 9.22
N LEU A 77 -4.26 3.56 8.11
CA LEU A 77 -3.65 3.47 6.78
C LEU A 77 -3.57 4.86 6.16
N ILE A 78 -2.38 5.18 5.65
CA ILE A 78 -2.03 6.42 4.97
C ILE A 78 -1.75 6.05 3.51
N TYR A 79 -2.48 6.67 2.58
CA TYR A 79 -2.37 6.40 1.13
C TYR A 79 -1.95 7.64 0.32
N ASP A 80 -2.14 8.83 0.90
CA ASP A 80 -1.66 10.09 0.31
C ASP A 80 -0.18 10.23 0.70
N LEU A 81 0.68 9.59 -0.09
CA LEU A 81 2.11 9.51 0.13
C LEU A 81 2.84 10.38 -0.90
N GLY A 82 3.65 11.30 -0.41
CA GLY A 82 4.47 12.19 -1.21
C GLY A 82 5.95 12.06 -0.88
N ALA A 83 6.78 12.83 -1.58
CA ALA A 83 8.23 12.84 -1.36
C ALA A 83 8.61 13.35 0.04
N GLU A 84 7.76 14.18 0.63
CA GLU A 84 7.83 14.75 1.95
C GLU A 84 7.36 13.82 3.07
N THR A 85 6.75 12.67 2.74
CA THR A 85 6.30 11.72 3.76
C THR A 85 7.49 11.13 4.51
N GLU A 86 7.62 11.49 5.79
CA GLU A 86 8.62 10.96 6.73
C GLU A 86 8.23 9.57 7.24
N LEU A 87 9.21 8.67 7.32
CA LEU A 87 9.06 7.33 7.87
C LEU A 87 9.38 7.31 9.37
N ASN A 88 8.47 6.72 10.13
CA ASN A 88 8.57 6.62 11.57
C ASN A 88 8.93 5.19 11.98
N PRO A 89 9.56 5.00 13.14
CA PRO A 89 9.70 3.67 13.71
C PRO A 89 8.36 2.95 13.83
N ASP A 90 8.40 1.63 13.62
CA ASP A 90 7.26 0.72 13.68
C ASP A 90 6.20 0.93 12.58
N ASP A 91 6.43 1.86 11.63
CA ASP A 91 5.65 1.94 10.41
C ASP A 91 5.69 0.61 9.66
N ILE A 92 4.55 0.20 9.10
CA ILE A 92 4.47 -0.95 8.20
C ILE A 92 4.17 -0.43 6.80
N LEU A 93 5.14 -0.57 5.90
CA LEU A 93 5.05 -0.15 4.51
C LEU A 93 4.49 -1.32 3.68
N LEU A 94 3.44 -1.06 2.90
CA LEU A 94 3.05 -1.96 1.82
C LEU A 94 3.79 -1.52 0.56
N VAL A 95 4.64 -2.37 0.00
CA VAL A 95 5.48 -2.06 -1.14
C VAL A 95 5.24 -3.00 -2.30
N ILE A 96 5.44 -2.48 -3.51
CA ILE A 96 5.65 -3.27 -4.73
C ILE A 96 7.12 -3.10 -5.13
N SER A 97 7.82 -4.21 -5.31
CA SER A 97 9.24 -4.23 -5.65
C SER A 97 9.57 -5.37 -6.61
N PRO A 98 10.52 -5.20 -7.52
CA PRO A 98 11.17 -6.34 -8.16
C PRO A 98 11.81 -7.28 -7.11
N PRO A 99 11.79 -8.60 -7.31
CA PRO A 99 12.30 -9.56 -6.34
C PRO A 99 13.80 -9.45 -6.08
N GLU A 100 14.58 -8.90 -7.03
CA GLU A 100 16.04 -8.77 -6.89
C GLU A 100 16.49 -7.76 -5.83
N TRP A 101 15.63 -6.81 -5.42
CA TRP A 101 15.97 -5.76 -4.44
C TRP A 101 15.56 -6.10 -3.01
N LEU A 102 15.09 -7.31 -2.75
CA LEU A 102 14.49 -7.67 -1.47
C LEU A 102 15.49 -7.55 -0.31
N GLU A 103 16.73 -7.97 -0.50
CA GLU A 103 17.74 -7.91 0.56
C GLU A 103 18.17 -6.48 0.85
N GLU A 104 18.38 -5.64 -0.16
CA GLU A 104 18.70 -4.22 0.01
C GLU A 104 17.60 -3.45 0.73
N LEU A 105 16.33 -3.76 0.44
CA LEU A 105 15.20 -3.17 1.16
C LEU A 105 15.19 -3.62 2.62
N ARG A 106 15.46 -4.89 2.91
CA ARG A 106 15.57 -5.37 4.28
C ARG A 106 16.69 -4.66 5.02
N GLU A 107 17.86 -4.50 4.41
CA GLU A 107 18.97 -3.77 5.04
C GLU A 107 18.64 -2.29 5.29
N LEU A 108 17.87 -1.67 4.40
CA LEU A 108 17.50 -0.26 4.52
C LEU A 108 16.43 -0.02 5.60
N PHE A 109 15.42 -0.89 5.68
CA PHE A 109 14.23 -0.69 6.50
C PHE A 109 14.25 -1.46 7.81
N GLU A 110 14.84 -2.66 7.87
CA GLU A 110 14.89 -3.49 9.06
C GLU A 110 16.08 -3.08 9.94
N GLU A 111 15.96 -3.35 11.25
CA GLU A 111 17.06 -3.13 12.19
C GLU A 111 18.09 -4.25 12.04
N LYS A 112 19.38 -3.91 11.98
CA LYS A 112 20.45 -4.89 12.08
C LYS A 112 20.53 -5.32 13.54
N GLY A 113 20.12 -6.56 13.82
CA GLY A 113 20.30 -7.21 15.12
C GLY A 113 21.77 -7.42 15.47
#